data_AF-A0A8D3WJI6-F1
#
_entry.id   AF-A0A8D3WJI6-F1
#
_cell.length_a   1.000
_cell.length_b   1.000
_cell.length_c   1.000
_cell.angle_alpha   90.00
_cell.angle_beta   90.00
_cell.angle_gamma   90.00
#
_symmetry.space_group_name_H-M   'P 1'
#
loop_
_entity.id
_entity.type
_entity.pdbx_description
1 polymer ?
#
loop_
_entity_poly.entity_id
_entity_poly.type
_entity_poly.pdbx_seq_one_letter_code
_entity_poly.pdbx_strand_id
1 'polypeptide(L)'
;MRRSSLTLHHDRAAQKSSDLTPYGVCMLQKMALHTRTHPDHHPGVQGSVVAAVAVGGAAGAAARYGAELLWPTGPTDFPWTILLVNALGCFLMGILMVTLKLRFPAAPRMVSPLLGTGVLGGFTSFSHYADGVRQLYEADRPGYATGSLLLTVVAALVGVTAGALAAHAALGSDHRVRDGAR
;
A
#
# COMPACT_ATOMS: atom_id res chain seq x y z
N MET A 1 6.04 17.59 75.10
CA MET A 1 7.09 16.69 74.58
C MET A 1 6.51 15.95 73.36
N ARG A 2 7.13 16.13 72.17
CA ARG A 2 6.96 15.37 70.89
C ARG A 2 5.58 15.28 70.20
N ARG A 3 5.21 16.30 69.40
CA ARG A 3 4.32 16.15 68.22
C ARG A 3 4.62 17.27 67.19
N SER A 4 5.74 17.19 66.46
CA SER A 4 6.04 18.19 65.42
C SER A 4 6.86 17.68 64.23
N SER A 5 7.06 16.37 64.07
CA SER A 5 8.02 15.83 63.08
C SER A 5 7.41 15.02 61.95
N LEU A 6 6.09 14.79 61.93
CA LEU A 6 5.42 13.91 60.96
C LEU A 6 4.69 14.65 59.81
N THR A 7 4.42 15.95 59.95
CA THR A 7 3.78 16.75 58.90
C THR A 7 4.76 17.26 57.83
N LEU A 8 6.06 17.36 58.14
CA LEU A 8 7.07 17.88 57.22
C LEU A 8 7.47 16.91 56.09
N HIS A 9 7.27 15.60 56.27
CA HIS A 9 7.62 14.62 55.24
C HIS A 9 6.54 14.43 54.17
N HIS A 10 5.27 14.69 54.49
CA HIS A 10 4.17 14.59 53.52
C HIS A 10 4.14 15.79 52.56
N ASP A 11 4.53 16.97 53.05
CA ASP A 11 4.50 18.22 52.30
C ASP A 11 5.58 18.29 51.20
N ARG A 12 6.77 17.70 51.47
CA ARG A 12 7.87 17.67 50.48
C ARG A 12 7.58 16.81 49.25
N ALA A 13 6.72 15.81 49.37
CA ALA A 13 6.34 14.96 48.23
C ALA A 13 5.38 15.70 47.28
N ALA A 14 4.49 16.53 47.82
CA ALA A 14 3.58 17.36 47.03
C ALA A 14 4.32 18.55 46.37
N GLN A 15 5.23 19.21 47.10
CA GLN A 15 6.03 20.34 46.59
C GLN A 15 6.92 19.95 45.39
N LYS A 16 7.45 18.72 45.39
CA LYS A 16 8.32 18.23 44.30
C LYS A 16 7.56 18.09 42.96
N SER A 17 6.23 18.01 42.98
CA SER A 17 5.40 17.92 41.77
C SER A 17 5.08 19.27 41.13
N SER A 18 5.12 20.36 41.90
CA SER A 18 4.87 21.74 41.43
C SER A 18 6.10 22.43 40.84
N ASP A 19 7.29 21.90 41.08
CA ASP A 19 8.56 22.45 40.55
C ASP A 19 8.93 21.91 39.16
N LEU A 20 8.11 21.03 38.57
CA LEU A 20 8.31 20.62 37.18
C LEU A 20 7.81 21.73 36.25
N THR A 21 8.74 22.33 35.52
CA THR A 21 8.45 23.23 34.40
C THR A 21 7.42 22.59 33.45
N PRO A 22 6.64 23.39 32.69
CA PRO A 22 5.64 22.86 31.74
C PRO A 22 6.20 21.78 30.79
N TYR A 23 7.50 21.88 30.49
CA TYR A 23 8.25 20.90 29.70
C TYR A 23 8.43 19.54 30.39
N GLY A 24 8.63 19.51 31.71
CA GLY A 24 8.78 18.26 32.49
C GLY A 24 7.48 17.45 32.56
N VAL A 25 6.33 18.13 32.71
CA VAL A 25 5.00 17.49 32.68
C VAL A 25 4.70 16.96 31.28
N CYS A 26 5.00 17.75 30.24
CA CYS A 26 4.86 17.30 28.85
C CYS A 26 5.74 16.08 28.56
N MET A 27 7.00 16.06 29.01
CA MET A 27 7.92 14.94 28.77
C MET A 27 7.50 13.68 29.54
N LEU A 28 7.04 13.80 30.78
CA LEU A 28 6.49 12.68 31.55
C LEU A 28 5.20 12.14 30.94
N GLN A 29 4.33 13.02 30.42
CA GLN A 29 3.14 12.60 29.70
C GLN A 29 3.48 11.93 28.37
N LYS A 30 4.51 12.42 27.65
CA LYS A 30 5.03 11.81 26.42
C LYS A 30 5.69 10.45 26.68
N MET A 31 6.39 10.30 27.80
CA MET A 31 6.95 9.02 28.25
C MET A 31 5.85 8.05 28.65
N ALA A 32 4.84 8.49 29.43
CA ALA A 32 3.70 7.67 29.82
C ALA A 32 2.81 7.24 28.63
N LEU A 33 2.75 8.06 27.57
CA LEU A 33 2.12 7.70 26.30
C LEU A 33 2.91 6.66 25.51
N HIS A 34 4.25 6.68 25.62
CA HIS A 34 5.12 5.65 25.03
C HIS A 34 5.10 4.32 25.78
N THR A 35 4.65 4.31 27.05
CA THR A 35 4.43 3.09 27.84
C THR A 35 3.03 2.50 27.69
N ARG A 36 2.18 3.01 26.78
CA ARG A 36 1.09 2.19 26.25
C ARG A 36 1.74 1.07 25.47
N THR A 37 1.88 -0.05 26.16
CA THR A 37 2.13 -1.38 25.63
C THR A 37 1.48 -1.47 24.26
N HIS A 38 2.34 -1.62 23.26
CA HIS A 38 1.97 -2.01 21.91
C HIS A 38 0.97 -3.17 22.08
N PRO A 39 -0.28 -3.06 21.62
CA PRO A 39 -1.21 -4.17 21.73
C PRO A 39 -0.51 -5.37 21.11
N ASP A 40 -0.38 -6.44 21.90
CA ASP A 40 0.26 -7.68 21.51
C ASP A 40 -0.31 -8.07 20.13
N HIS A 41 0.48 -7.81 19.09
CA HIS A 41 0.16 -8.28 17.76
C HIS A 41 0.49 -9.76 17.79
N HIS A 42 -0.39 -10.56 18.39
CA HIS A 42 -0.32 -12.00 18.24
C HIS A 42 -0.27 -12.25 16.73
N PRO A 43 0.85 -12.73 16.16
CA PRO A 43 0.89 -13.16 14.79
C PRO A 43 0.24 -14.54 14.77
N GLY A 44 -1.01 -14.62 15.24
CA GLY A 44 -1.89 -15.72 14.94
C GLY A 44 -1.92 -15.73 13.42
N VAL A 45 -1.42 -16.83 12.85
CA VAL A 45 -1.36 -17.06 11.41
C VAL A 45 -2.63 -16.50 10.80
N GLN A 46 -2.50 -15.40 10.04
CA GLN A 46 -3.64 -14.77 9.36
C GLN A 46 -4.03 -15.67 8.17
N GLY A 47 -4.30 -16.94 8.42
CA GLY A 47 -4.48 -17.97 7.40
C GLY A 47 -5.60 -17.61 6.44
N SER A 48 -6.65 -16.93 6.94
CA SER A 48 -7.70 -16.37 6.11
C SER A 48 -7.18 -15.30 5.14
N VAL A 49 -6.28 -14.41 5.58
CA VAL A 49 -5.63 -13.41 4.72
C VAL A 49 -4.73 -14.07 3.70
N VAL A 50 -3.92 -15.05 4.09
CA VAL A 50 -3.05 -15.79 3.17
C VAL A 50 -3.88 -16.55 2.13
N ALA A 51 -4.97 -17.20 2.53
CA ALA A 51 -5.89 -17.87 1.62
C ALA A 51 -6.54 -16.87 0.65
N ALA A 52 -6.94 -15.69 1.12
CA ALA A 52 -7.47 -14.63 0.27
C ALA A 52 -6.41 -14.17 -0.75
N VAL A 53 -5.17 -13.91 -0.32
CA VAL A 53 -4.07 -13.54 -1.23
C VAL A 53 -3.80 -14.65 -2.25
N ALA A 54 -3.81 -15.92 -1.84
CA ALA A 54 -3.59 -17.05 -2.73
C ALA A 54 -4.68 -17.17 -3.81
N VAL A 55 -5.95 -17.07 -3.42
CA VAL A 55 -7.09 -17.11 -4.35
C VAL A 55 -7.04 -15.93 -5.31
N GLY A 56 -6.78 -14.72 -4.81
CA GLY A 56 -6.59 -13.53 -5.64
C GLY A 56 -5.42 -13.69 -6.61
N GLY A 57 -4.28 -14.18 -6.13
CA GLY A 57 -3.08 -14.42 -6.92
C GLY A 57 -3.31 -15.42 -8.04
N ALA A 58 -4.02 -16.52 -7.76
CA ALA A 58 -4.39 -17.51 -8.77
C ALA A 58 -5.27 -16.88 -9.86
N ALA A 59 -6.28 -16.08 -9.48
CA ALA A 59 -7.13 -15.38 -10.43
C ALA A 59 -6.36 -14.36 -11.27
N GLY A 60 -5.47 -13.57 -10.65
CA GLY A 60 -4.61 -12.61 -11.35
C GLY A 60 -3.67 -13.28 -12.34
N ALA A 61 -2.99 -14.36 -11.93
CA ALA A 61 -2.09 -15.12 -12.79
C ALA A 61 -2.84 -15.76 -13.96
N ALA A 62 -4.03 -16.30 -13.72
CA ALA A 62 -4.88 -16.84 -14.79
C ALA A 62 -5.31 -15.77 -15.79
N ALA A 63 -5.66 -14.56 -15.32
CA ALA A 63 -6.01 -13.44 -16.19
C ALA A 63 -4.82 -12.99 -17.05
N ARG A 64 -3.61 -12.90 -16.47
CA ARG A 64 -2.38 -12.60 -17.21
C ARG A 64 -2.10 -13.67 -18.27
N TYR A 65 -2.17 -14.94 -17.88
CA TYR A 65 -1.96 -16.04 -18.82
C TYR A 65 -3.01 -16.00 -19.95
N GLY A 66 -4.27 -15.72 -19.64
CA GLY A 66 -5.31 -15.50 -20.65
C GLY A 66 -5.00 -14.35 -21.60
N ALA A 67 -4.44 -13.24 -21.10
CA ALA A 67 -3.98 -12.13 -21.94
C ALA A 67 -2.84 -12.55 -22.89
N GLU A 68 -1.87 -13.33 -22.40
CA GLU A 68 -0.80 -13.92 -23.20
C GLU A 68 -1.33 -14.86 -24.29
N LEU A 69 -2.42 -15.59 -24.02
CA LEU A 69 -3.08 -16.46 -25.01
C LEU A 69 -3.85 -15.67 -26.07
N LEU A 70 -4.54 -14.60 -25.67
CA LEU A 70 -5.33 -13.77 -26.59
C LEU A 70 -4.44 -12.92 -27.49
N TRP A 71 -3.31 -12.46 -26.97
CA TRP A 71 -2.36 -11.63 -27.70
C TRP A 71 -0.94 -12.21 -27.59
N PRO A 72 -0.66 -13.31 -28.31
CA PRO A 72 0.66 -13.92 -28.28
C PRO A 72 1.67 -12.96 -28.91
N THR A 73 2.80 -12.76 -28.23
CA THR A 73 3.91 -11.97 -28.75
C THR A 73 5.02 -12.92 -29.18
N GLY A 74 5.57 -12.74 -30.39
CA GLY A 74 6.66 -13.57 -30.89
C GLY A 74 7.96 -13.38 -30.08
N PRO A 75 8.89 -14.36 -30.10
CA PRO A 75 10.14 -14.30 -29.34
C PRO A 75 11.03 -13.09 -29.68
N THR A 76 10.93 -12.61 -30.92
CA THR A 76 11.69 -11.45 -31.42
C THR A 76 10.88 -10.17 -31.46
N ASP A 77 9.60 -10.23 -31.09
CA ASP A 77 8.71 -9.08 -31.11
C ASP A 77 8.76 -8.34 -29.78
N PHE A 78 8.42 -7.05 -29.84
CA PHE A 78 8.36 -6.23 -28.64
C PHE A 78 7.27 -6.77 -27.68
N PRO A 79 7.56 -6.96 -26.37
CA PRO A 79 6.68 -7.65 -25.40
C PRO A 79 5.45 -6.81 -24.99
N TRP A 80 4.61 -6.45 -25.97
CA TRP A 80 3.45 -5.57 -25.80
C TRP A 80 2.45 -6.11 -24.80
N THR A 81 2.17 -7.42 -24.83
CA THR A 81 1.16 -8.02 -23.97
C THR A 81 1.53 -7.90 -22.51
N ILE A 82 2.77 -8.24 -22.14
CA ILE A 82 3.26 -8.12 -20.77
C ILE A 82 3.36 -6.66 -20.34
N LEU A 83 3.80 -5.77 -21.23
CA LEU A 83 3.85 -4.33 -20.95
C LEU A 83 2.46 -3.78 -20.63
N LEU A 84 1.45 -4.11 -21.44
CA LEU A 84 0.07 -3.65 -21.26
C LEU A 84 -0.55 -4.22 -19.99
N VAL A 85 -0.34 -5.51 -19.71
CA VAL A 85 -0.79 -6.15 -18.46
C VAL A 85 -0.19 -5.43 -17.25
N ASN A 86 1.11 -5.17 -17.27
CA ASN A 86 1.79 -4.46 -16.18
C ASN A 86 1.30 -3.01 -16.04
N ALA A 87 1.17 -2.28 -17.15
CA ALA A 87 0.69 -0.89 -17.15
C ALA A 87 -0.76 -0.78 -16.65
N LEU A 88 -1.65 -1.68 -17.10
CA LEU A 88 -3.03 -1.77 -16.64
C LEU A 88 -3.09 -2.14 -15.16
N GLY A 89 -2.24 -3.06 -14.71
CA GLY A 89 -2.11 -3.39 -13.29
C GLY A 89 -1.69 -2.19 -12.45
N CYS A 90 -0.70 -1.41 -12.89
CA CYS A 90 -0.31 -0.17 -12.21
C CYS A 90 -1.44 0.86 -12.16
N PHE A 91 -2.20 1.01 -13.24
CA PHE A 91 -3.36 1.89 -13.30
C PHE A 91 -4.46 1.47 -12.30
N LEU A 92 -4.83 0.20 -12.31
CA LEU A 92 -5.81 -0.36 -11.38
C LEU A 92 -5.35 -0.26 -9.92
N MET A 93 -4.04 -0.41 -9.65
CA MET A 93 -3.47 -0.21 -8.32
C MET A 93 -3.63 1.24 -7.84
N GLY A 94 -3.41 2.22 -8.73
CA GLY A 94 -3.63 3.63 -8.44
C GLY A 94 -5.08 3.93 -8.05
N ILE A 95 -6.05 3.37 -8.80
CA ILE A 95 -7.48 3.47 -8.47
C ILE A 95 -7.75 2.83 -7.11
N LEU A 96 -7.33 1.58 -6.93
CA LEU A 96 -7.60 0.80 -5.73
C LEU A 96 -7.10 1.53 -4.47
N MET A 97 -5.88 2.07 -4.52
CA MET A 97 -5.27 2.77 -3.39
C MET A 97 -6.07 4.01 -2.99
N VAL A 98 -6.53 4.81 -3.95
CA VAL A 98 -7.35 6.00 -3.68
C VAL A 98 -8.74 5.62 -3.19
N THR A 99 -9.38 4.63 -3.82
CA THR A 99 -10.73 4.19 -3.45
C THR A 99 -10.76 3.60 -2.04
N LEU A 100 -9.79 2.75 -1.67
CA LEU A 100 -9.70 2.21 -0.31
C LEU A 100 -9.51 3.35 0.70
N LYS A 101 -8.62 4.30 0.39
CA LYS A 101 -8.34 5.42 1.31
C LYS A 101 -9.53 6.35 1.52
N LEU A 102 -10.24 6.71 0.44
CA LEU A 102 -11.31 7.71 0.49
C LEU A 102 -12.69 7.14 0.80
N ARG A 103 -13.01 5.96 0.26
CA ARG A 103 -14.37 5.40 0.34
C ARG A 103 -14.51 4.34 1.43
N PHE A 104 -13.44 3.61 1.72
CA PHE A 104 -13.46 2.51 2.67
C PHE A 104 -12.30 2.61 3.69
N PRO A 105 -12.21 3.70 4.48
CA PRO A 105 -11.15 3.84 5.48
C PRO A 105 -11.18 2.73 6.54
N ALA A 106 -12.34 2.09 6.75
CA ALA A 106 -12.52 0.91 7.58
C ALA A 106 -12.68 -0.39 6.77
N ALA A 107 -12.14 -0.45 5.54
CA ALA A 107 -12.23 -1.62 4.68
C ALA A 107 -11.84 -2.90 5.45
N PRO A 108 -12.52 -4.03 5.19
CA PRO A 108 -12.20 -5.28 5.86
C PRO A 108 -10.73 -5.63 5.62
N ARG A 109 -10.04 -6.07 6.68
CA ARG A 109 -8.61 -6.42 6.67
C ARG A 109 -8.21 -7.44 5.59
N MET A 110 -9.19 -8.14 5.01
CA MET A 110 -9.00 -9.12 3.93
C MET A 110 -9.14 -8.56 2.50
N VAL A 111 -9.84 -7.44 2.29
CA VAL A 111 -10.10 -6.91 0.93
C VAL A 111 -8.85 -6.29 0.32
N SER A 112 -8.09 -5.52 1.11
CA SER A 112 -6.86 -4.90 0.64
C SER A 112 -5.79 -5.93 0.23
N PRO A 113 -5.51 -6.99 1.02
CA PRO A 113 -4.61 -8.06 0.61
C PRO A 113 -5.12 -8.89 -0.58
N LEU A 114 -6.43 -9.22 -0.61
CA LEU A 114 -7.01 -9.99 -1.71
C LEU A 114 -6.83 -9.29 -3.06
N LEU A 115 -7.19 -8.01 -3.14
CA LEU A 115 -7.18 -7.27 -4.39
C LEU A 115 -5.79 -6.74 -4.73
N GLY A 116 -5.11 -6.10 -3.77
CA GLY A 116 -3.80 -5.49 -3.99
C GLY A 116 -2.70 -6.53 -4.17
N THR A 117 -2.42 -7.32 -3.13
CA THR A 117 -1.32 -8.29 -3.19
C THR A 117 -1.70 -9.57 -3.92
N GLY A 118 -2.97 -10.00 -3.86
CA GLY A 118 -3.46 -11.19 -4.54
C GLY A 118 -3.67 -10.91 -6.03
N VAL A 119 -4.82 -10.34 -6.39
CA VAL A 119 -5.22 -10.17 -7.80
C VAL A 119 -4.23 -9.32 -8.59
N LEU A 120 -3.94 -8.10 -8.14
CA LEU A 120 -3.03 -7.19 -8.84
C LEU A 120 -1.58 -7.69 -8.83
N GLY A 121 -1.15 -8.29 -7.72
CA GLY A 121 0.17 -8.92 -7.61
C GLY A 121 0.35 -10.13 -8.52
N GLY A 122 -0.68 -10.97 -8.69
CA GLY A 122 -0.66 -12.12 -9.61
C GLY A 122 -0.86 -11.73 -11.08
N PHE A 123 -1.60 -10.66 -11.34
CA PHE A 123 -1.85 -10.12 -12.67
C PHE A 123 -0.61 -9.47 -13.28
N THR A 124 0.20 -8.79 -12.47
CA THR A 124 1.45 -8.16 -12.93
C THR A 124 2.64 -9.12 -12.81
N SER A 125 3.60 -9.05 -13.73
CA SER A 125 4.80 -9.89 -13.68
C SER A 125 6.03 -9.17 -14.23
N PHE A 126 7.04 -9.04 -13.37
CA PHE A 126 8.36 -8.55 -13.76
C PHE A 126 9.25 -9.66 -14.35
N SER A 127 9.08 -10.91 -13.93
CA SER A 127 9.90 -12.03 -14.43
C SER A 127 9.64 -12.32 -15.90
N HIS A 128 8.37 -12.36 -16.32
CA HIS A 128 8.02 -12.51 -17.74
C HIS A 128 8.49 -11.31 -18.56
N TYR A 129 8.43 -10.12 -17.98
CA TYR A 129 8.91 -8.91 -18.64
C TYR A 129 10.44 -8.96 -18.86
N ALA A 130 11.20 -9.33 -17.83
CA ALA A 130 12.65 -9.48 -17.92
C ALA A 130 13.06 -10.56 -18.92
N ASP A 131 12.31 -11.66 -19.01
CA ASP A 131 12.56 -12.69 -20.02
C ASP A 131 12.34 -12.17 -21.45
N GLY A 132 11.27 -11.41 -21.70
CA GLY A 132 11.06 -10.76 -23.00
C GLY A 132 12.18 -9.76 -23.38
N VAL A 133 12.70 -9.01 -22.40
CA VAL A 133 13.86 -8.12 -22.60
C VAL A 133 15.12 -8.93 -22.92
N ARG A 134 15.35 -10.03 -22.21
CA ARG A 134 16.49 -10.94 -22.45
C ARG A 134 16.43 -11.52 -23.86
N GLN A 135 15.28 -11.99 -24.32
CA GLN A 135 15.11 -12.53 -25.68
C GLN A 135 15.43 -11.47 -26.76
N LEU A 136 15.07 -10.21 -26.54
CA LEU A 136 15.43 -9.10 -27.42
C LEU A 136 16.94 -8.81 -27.47
N TYR A 137 17.65 -8.99 -26.35
CA TYR A 137 19.11 -8.93 -26.33
C TYR A 137 19.73 -10.11 -27.10
N GLU A 138 19.21 -11.32 -26.91
CA GLU A 138 19.68 -12.53 -27.63
C GLU A 138 19.41 -12.45 -29.14
N ALA A 139 18.37 -11.71 -29.55
CA ALA A 139 18.04 -11.44 -30.96
C ALA A 139 18.88 -10.32 -31.60
N ASP A 140 19.95 -9.84 -30.95
CA ASP A 140 20.84 -8.76 -31.41
C ASP A 140 20.10 -7.42 -31.66
N ARG A 141 19.07 -7.13 -30.84
CA ARG A 141 18.24 -5.91 -30.92
C ARG A 141 18.31 -5.07 -29.63
N PRO A 142 19.51 -4.66 -29.16
CA PRO A 142 19.69 -4.00 -27.87
C PRO A 142 18.95 -2.65 -27.75
N GLY A 143 18.76 -1.95 -28.87
CA GLY A 143 17.99 -0.69 -28.90
C GLY A 143 16.52 -0.91 -28.51
N TYR A 144 15.90 -1.99 -28.97
CA TYR A 144 14.52 -2.33 -28.59
C TYR A 144 14.44 -2.80 -27.14
N ALA A 145 15.43 -3.57 -26.67
CA ALA A 145 15.48 -4.07 -25.30
C ALA A 145 15.59 -2.90 -24.29
N THR A 146 16.44 -1.92 -24.60
CA THR A 146 16.60 -0.72 -23.77
C THR A 146 15.36 0.17 -23.84
N GLY A 147 14.80 0.33 -25.04
CA GLY A 147 13.56 1.09 -25.25
C GLY A 147 12.38 0.51 -24.46
N SER A 148 12.24 -0.82 -24.44
CA SER A 148 11.17 -1.47 -23.68
C SER A 148 11.32 -1.23 -22.18
N LEU A 149 12.54 -1.33 -21.64
CA LEU A 149 12.84 -1.10 -20.21
C LEU A 149 12.37 0.28 -19.76
N LEU A 150 12.76 1.31 -20.51
CA LEU A 150 12.35 2.68 -20.23
C LEU A 150 10.84 2.86 -20.39
N LEU A 151 10.27 2.33 -21.47
CA LEU A 151 8.84 2.46 -21.75
C LEU A 151 7.99 1.83 -20.64
N THR A 152 8.39 0.67 -20.13
CA THR A 152 7.65 -0.02 -19.05
C THR A 152 7.64 0.78 -17.76
N VAL A 153 8.78 1.36 -17.36
CA VAL A 153 8.86 2.20 -16.16
C VAL A 153 7.99 3.45 -16.31
N VAL A 154 8.09 4.13 -17.46
CA VAL A 154 7.27 5.32 -17.74
C VAL A 154 5.79 4.95 -17.77
N ALA A 155 5.41 3.88 -18.44
CA ALA A 155 4.03 3.41 -18.52
C ALA A 155 3.46 3.04 -17.14
N ALA A 156 4.27 2.41 -16.27
CA ALA A 156 3.87 2.09 -14.91
C ALA A 156 3.61 3.36 -14.07
N LEU A 157 4.52 4.34 -14.14
CA LEU A 157 4.38 5.62 -13.43
C LEU A 157 3.19 6.44 -13.93
N VAL A 158 3.01 6.51 -15.25
CA VAL A 158 1.85 7.17 -15.86
C VAL A 158 0.56 6.45 -15.49
N GLY A 159 0.56 5.11 -15.54
CA GLY A 159 -0.59 4.29 -15.18
C GLY A 159 -1.04 4.55 -13.76
N VAL A 160 -0.15 4.41 -12.77
CA VAL A 160 -0.51 4.60 -11.35
C VAL A 160 -0.97 6.01 -11.05
N THR A 161 -0.33 7.04 -11.63
CA THR A 161 -0.71 8.44 -11.43
C THR A 161 -2.04 8.75 -12.08
N ALA A 162 -2.26 8.32 -13.33
CA ALA A 162 -3.53 8.48 -14.04
C ALA A 162 -4.67 7.76 -13.30
N GLY A 163 -4.44 6.55 -12.79
CA GLY A 163 -5.42 5.80 -12.02
C GLY A 163 -5.80 6.51 -10.73
N ALA A 164 -4.81 7.02 -9.99
CA ALA A 164 -5.06 7.79 -8.78
C ALA A 164 -5.86 9.08 -9.07
N LEU A 165 -5.48 9.83 -10.12
CA LEU A 165 -6.17 11.05 -10.53
C LEU A 165 -7.62 10.78 -10.95
N ALA A 166 -7.84 9.72 -11.74
CA ALA A 166 -9.18 9.32 -12.17
C ALA A 166 -10.08 8.97 -10.97
N ALA A 167 -9.55 8.23 -10.00
CA ALA A 167 -10.28 7.91 -8.77
C ALA A 167 -10.60 9.15 -7.93
N HIS A 168 -9.66 10.10 -7.81
CA HIS A 168 -9.91 11.38 -7.14
C HIS A 168 -10.99 12.21 -7.85
N ALA A 169 -10.96 12.29 -9.18
CA ALA A 169 -11.95 13.01 -9.96
C ALA A 169 -13.35 12.40 -9.79
N ALA A 170 -13.45 11.07 -9.88
CA ALA A 170 -14.72 10.33 -9.75
C ALA A 170 -15.32 10.38 -8.34
N LEU A 171 -14.50 10.35 -7.29
CA LEU A 171 -14.97 10.39 -5.90
C LEU A 171 -15.20 11.84 -5.40
N GLY A 172 -14.53 12.81 -6.00
CA GLY A 172 -14.70 14.23 -5.72
C GLY A 172 -15.96 14.83 -6.34
N SER A 173 -16.38 14.36 -7.52
CA SER A 173 -17.66 14.74 -8.13
C SER A 173 -18.86 14.25 -7.30
N ASP A 174 -18.75 13.06 -6.72
CA ASP A 174 -19.80 12.42 -5.93
C ASP A 174 -20.18 13.21 -4.66
N HIS A 175 -19.22 13.91 -4.04
CA HIS A 175 -19.50 14.79 -2.89
C HIS A 175 -20.24 16.06 -3.32
N ARG A 176 -19.84 16.70 -4.42
CA ARG A 176 -20.47 17.96 -4.87
C ARG A 176 -21.92 17.77 -5.31
N VAL A 177 -22.24 16.65 -5.97
CA VAL A 177 -23.61 16.33 -6.39
C VAL A 177 -24.51 16.11 -5.17
N ARG A 178 -23.98 15.50 -4.11
CA ARG A 178 -24.73 15.18 -2.90
C ARG A 178 -25.00 16.41 -2.01
N ASP A 179 -24.12 17.41 -2.06
CA ASP A 179 -24.30 18.68 -1.33
C ASP A 179 -25.21 19.67 -2.09
N GLY A 180 -25.27 19.61 -3.42
CA GLY A 180 -26.20 20.44 -4.22
C GLY A 180 -27.65 19.94 -4.26
N ALA A 181 -27.92 18.75 -3.71
CA ALA A 181 -29.25 18.15 -3.62
C ALA A 181 -29.90 18.30 -2.22
N ARG A 182 -29.29 19.09 -1.33
CA ARG A 182 -29.81 19.45 0.00
C ARG A 182 -30.12 20.93 0.06
#